data_AF-A0A7S0QT99-F1
#
_entry.id   AF-A0A7S0QT99-F1
#
_cell.length_a   1.000
_cell.length_b   1.000
_cell.length_c   1.000
_cell.angle_alpha   90.00
_cell.angle_beta   90.00
_cell.angle_gamma   90.00
#
_symmetry.space_group_name_H-M   'P 1'
#
loop_
_entity.id
_entity.type
_entity.pdbx_description
1 polymer ?
#
loop_
_entity_poly.entity_id
_entity_poly.type
_entity_poly.pdbx_seq_one_letter_code
_entity_poly.pdbx_strand_id
1 'polypeptide(L)'
;AWSGGGRGIVGVDVSVDGGATWHHATLEEGGVQPFNRAWAWTLWSVDVPIPKSAKGGELTLCCRATDIAANSQPESTGPLWNMRGLATNSWNKITVKVDKEY
;
A
#
# COMPACT_ATOMS: atom_id res chain seq x y z
N ALA A 1 -4.06 -5.12 3.93
CA ALA A 1 -4.95 -4.27 3.10
C ALA A 1 -6.40 -4.71 3.31
N TRP A 2 -7.38 -3.82 3.16
CA TRP A 2 -8.80 -4.14 3.38
C TRP A 2 -9.72 -3.13 2.67
N SER A 3 -10.90 -3.58 2.24
CA SER A 3 -11.97 -2.73 1.72
C SER A 3 -13.31 -3.11 2.36
N GLY A 4 -14.18 -2.11 2.55
CA GLY A 4 -15.49 -2.30 3.16
C GLY A 4 -16.48 -3.09 2.29
N GLY A 5 -17.61 -3.49 2.87
CA GLY A 5 -18.70 -4.14 2.13
C GLY A 5 -18.37 -5.54 1.62
N GLY A 6 -17.35 -6.20 2.19
CA GLY A 6 -16.97 -7.56 1.83
C GLY A 6 -16.22 -7.66 0.52
N ARG A 7 -15.72 -6.51 0.01
CA ARG A 7 -14.95 -6.44 -1.22
C ARG A 7 -13.53 -6.91 -0.97
N GLY A 8 -13.18 -8.04 -1.57
CA GLY A 8 -11.83 -8.59 -1.50
C GLY A 8 -10.79 -7.65 -2.11
N ILE A 9 -9.57 -7.71 -1.61
CA ILE A 9 -8.41 -7.05 -2.22
C ILE A 9 -7.92 -7.92 -3.38
N VAL A 10 -7.75 -7.31 -4.55
CA VAL A 10 -7.25 -7.99 -5.76
C VAL A 10 -5.81 -7.65 -6.07
N GLY A 11 -5.26 -6.61 -5.43
CA GLY A 11 -3.89 -6.21 -5.62
C GLY A 11 -3.43 -5.25 -4.54
N VAL A 12 -2.14 -5.34 -4.20
CA VAL A 12 -1.44 -4.33 -3.43
C VAL A 12 -0.15 -4.00 -4.17
N ASP A 13 0.07 -2.72 -4.39
CA ASP A 13 1.30 -2.23 -5.02
C ASP A 13 2.12 -1.45 -3.99
N VAL A 14 3.44 -1.63 -4.06
CA VAL A 14 4.42 -0.89 -3.25
C VAL A 14 5.39 -0.15 -4.16
N SER A 15 5.66 1.10 -3.83
CA SER A 15 6.63 1.94 -4.51
C SER A 15 7.78 2.29 -3.56
N VAL A 16 8.98 2.39 -4.12
CA VAL A 16 10.22 2.83 -3.45
C VAL A 16 10.70 4.20 -3.94
N ASP A 17 9.95 4.85 -4.82
CA ASP A 17 10.30 6.11 -5.48
C ASP A 17 9.17 7.15 -5.40
N GLY A 18 8.34 7.05 -4.35
CA GLY A 18 7.26 8.00 -4.08
C GLY A 18 6.00 7.82 -4.94
N GLY A 19 5.89 6.73 -5.68
CA GLY A 19 4.74 6.36 -6.51
C GLY A 19 4.98 6.46 -8.02
N ALA A 20 6.22 6.66 -8.46
CA ALA A 20 6.56 6.72 -9.88
C ALA A 20 6.61 5.33 -10.51
N THR A 21 7.14 4.33 -9.79
CA THR A 21 7.13 2.92 -10.17
C THR A 21 6.55 2.04 -9.06
N TRP A 22 6.05 0.86 -9.43
CA TRP A 22 5.27 0.00 -8.55
C TRP A 22 5.72 -1.47 -8.67
N HIS A 23 5.83 -2.13 -7.52
CA HIS A 23 6.07 -3.55 -7.36
C HIS A 23 4.81 -4.21 -6.82
N HIS A 24 4.34 -5.25 -7.50
CA HIS A 24 3.14 -5.96 -7.09
C HIS A 24 3.45 -6.92 -5.94
N ALA A 25 2.66 -6.84 -4.88
CA ALA A 25 2.82 -7.69 -3.70
C ALA A 25 2.13 -9.03 -3.86
N THR A 26 2.66 -10.03 -3.16
CA THR A 26 1.99 -11.32 -2.98
C THR A 26 0.92 -11.14 -1.91
N LEU A 27 -0.31 -11.52 -2.22
CA LEU A 27 -1.41 -11.57 -1.25
C LEU A 27 -1.32 -12.89 -0.47
N GLU A 28 -1.29 -12.79 0.85
CA GLU A 28 -1.06 -13.92 1.76
C GLU A 28 -2.35 -14.29 2.51
N GLU A 29 -2.29 -14.40 3.83
CA GLU A 29 -3.44 -14.71 4.68
C GLU A 29 -4.58 -13.71 4.44
N GLY A 30 -5.79 -14.23 4.23
CA GLY A 30 -6.94 -13.41 3.84
C GLY A 30 -6.94 -12.93 2.39
N GLY A 31 -6.01 -13.39 1.54
CA GLY A 31 -5.99 -13.14 0.09
C GLY A 31 -7.08 -13.90 -0.68
N VAL A 32 -7.51 -15.05 -0.16
CA VAL A 32 -8.64 -15.81 -0.70
C VAL A 32 -9.79 -15.76 0.29
N GLN A 33 -10.84 -15.04 -0.07
CA GLN A 33 -12.08 -14.95 0.72
C GLN A 33 -13.28 -15.06 -0.24
N PRO A 34 -14.46 -15.53 0.24
CA PRO A 34 -15.61 -15.67 -0.64
C PRO A 34 -16.06 -14.32 -1.23
N PHE A 35 -16.56 -14.35 -2.46
CA PHE A 35 -17.03 -13.16 -3.17
C PHE A 35 -18.06 -12.38 -2.33
N ASN A 36 -17.88 -11.05 -2.24
CA ASN A 36 -18.67 -10.14 -1.41
C ASN A 36 -18.77 -10.52 0.08
N ARG A 37 -17.84 -11.34 0.58
CA ARG A 37 -17.77 -11.76 1.99
C ARG A 37 -16.34 -11.72 2.51
N ALA A 38 -15.50 -10.84 1.96
CA ALA A 38 -14.13 -10.61 2.41
C ALA A 38 -14.10 -9.61 3.57
N TRP A 39 -14.43 -10.08 4.78
CA TRP A 39 -14.54 -9.23 5.97
C TRP A 39 -13.21 -9.05 6.69
N ALA A 40 -12.31 -10.02 6.55
CA ALA A 40 -10.97 -9.94 7.11
C ALA A 40 -10.05 -9.14 6.18
N TRP A 41 -9.00 -8.56 6.76
CA TRP A 41 -7.92 -7.99 5.97
C TRP A 41 -7.16 -9.06 5.17
N THR A 42 -6.50 -8.63 4.11
CA THR A 42 -5.52 -9.41 3.35
C THR A 42 -4.13 -8.97 3.76
N LEU A 43 -3.35 -9.87 4.36
CA LEU A 43 -1.92 -9.68 4.56
C LEU A 43 -1.19 -9.75 3.21
N TRP A 44 -0.08 -9.05 3.10
CA TRP A 44 0.67 -8.97 1.86
C TRP A 44 2.14 -8.70 2.13
N SER A 45 3.00 -9.17 1.24
CA SER A 45 4.45 -8.98 1.29
C SER A 45 5.01 -8.77 -0.11
N VAL A 46 6.12 -8.06 -0.20
CA VAL A 46 6.84 -7.85 -1.46
C VAL A 46 8.31 -7.60 -1.17
N ASP A 47 9.17 -8.26 -1.94
CA ASP A 47 10.58 -7.94 -2.00
C ASP A 47 10.79 -6.84 -3.03
N VAL A 48 11.33 -5.70 -2.59
CA VAL A 48 11.62 -4.55 -3.46
C VAL A 48 13.12 -4.29 -3.51
N PRO A 49 13.67 -3.96 -4.69
CA PRO A 49 15.07 -3.59 -4.81
C PRO A 49 15.31 -2.25 -4.09
N ILE A 50 16.38 -2.18 -3.31
CA ILE A 50 16.82 -0.92 -2.71
C ILE A 50 17.62 -0.13 -3.76
N PRO A 51 17.19 1.08 -4.16
CA PRO A 51 17.94 1.89 -5.10
C PRO A 51 19.33 2.25 -4.56
N LYS A 52 20.36 2.18 -5.40
CA LYS A 52 21.74 2.54 -5.00
C LYS A 52 21.84 3.97 -4.47
N SER A 53 21.00 4.88 -4.98
CA SER A 53 20.90 6.27 -4.53
C SER A 53 20.41 6.42 -3.09
N ALA A 54 19.73 5.42 -2.55
CA ALA A 54 19.22 5.44 -1.18
C ALA A 54 20.25 4.92 -0.15
N LYS A 55 21.33 4.24 -0.58
CA LYS A 55 22.35 3.68 0.34
C LYS A 55 23.01 4.77 1.18
N GLY A 56 23.00 4.59 2.51
CA GLY A 56 23.50 5.59 3.45
C GLY A 56 22.62 6.84 3.58
N GLY A 57 21.40 6.81 3.03
CA GLY A 57 20.43 7.89 3.06
C GLY A 57 19.06 7.40 3.53
N GLU A 58 18.02 8.05 3.02
CA GLU A 58 16.62 7.74 3.33
C GLU A 58 15.89 7.22 2.10
N LEU A 59 14.98 6.27 2.32
CA LEU A 59 14.10 5.70 1.32
C LEU A 59 12.66 5.88 1.76
N THR A 60 11.84 6.51 0.92
CA THR A 60 10.40 6.64 1.18
C THR A 60 9.64 5.59 0.41
N LEU A 61 9.02 4.66 1.13
CA LEU A 61 8.10 3.69 0.57
C LEU A 61 6.68 4.22 0.62
N CYS A 62 5.85 3.82 -0.34
CA CYS A 62 4.41 3.97 -0.23
C CYS A 62 3.68 2.75 -0.76
N CYS A 63 2.44 2.55 -0.29
CA CYS A 63 1.61 1.45 -0.74
C CYS A 63 0.18 1.88 -1.05
N ARG A 64 -0.45 1.13 -1.97
CA ARG A 64 -1.86 1.26 -2.31
C ARG A 64 -2.48 -0.11 -2.56
N ALA A 65 -3.77 -0.24 -2.27
CA ALA A 65 -4.54 -1.44 -2.59
C ALA A 65 -5.66 -1.15 -3.59
N THR A 66 -6.04 -2.19 -4.34
CA THR A 66 -7.20 -2.19 -5.23
C THR A 66 -8.15 -3.31 -4.82
N ASP A 67 -9.45 -3.00 -4.74
CA ASP A 67 -10.48 -4.00 -4.42
C ASP A 67 -11.15 -4.59 -5.67
N ILE A 68 -11.99 -5.63 -5.49
CA ILE A 68 -12.73 -6.29 -6.59
C ILE A 68 -13.64 -5.35 -7.41
N ALA A 69 -13.97 -4.16 -6.89
CA ALA A 69 -14.76 -3.16 -7.59
C ALA A 69 -13.89 -2.06 -8.22
N ALA A 70 -12.57 -2.30 -8.32
CA ALA A 70 -11.56 -1.39 -8.85
C ALA A 70 -11.43 -0.06 -8.07
N ASN A 71 -11.91 0.01 -6.82
CA ASN A 71 -11.64 1.16 -5.98
C ASN A 71 -10.16 1.18 -5.60
N SER A 72 -9.56 2.37 -5.62
CA SER A 72 -8.18 2.59 -5.21
C SER A 72 -8.05 3.81 -4.31
N GLN A 73 -6.95 3.88 -3.58
CA GLN A 73 -6.65 4.95 -2.63
C GLN A 73 -6.13 6.21 -3.35
N PRO A 74 -6.47 7.43 -2.87
CA PRO A 74 -5.89 8.65 -3.40
C PRO A 74 -4.43 8.81 -3.00
N GLU A 75 -3.66 9.54 -3.81
CA GLU A 75 -2.21 9.71 -3.60
C GLU A 75 -1.84 10.51 -2.34
N SER A 76 -2.65 11.52 -2.00
CA SER A 76 -2.33 12.46 -0.93
C SER A 76 -3.52 12.73 -0.03
N THR A 77 -3.23 13.15 1.20
CA THR A 77 -4.25 13.46 2.21
C THR A 77 -4.91 14.83 1.98
N GLY A 78 -4.30 15.73 1.21
CA GLY A 78 -4.80 17.09 0.99
C GLY A 78 -6.27 17.12 0.55
N PRO A 79 -6.66 16.40 -0.52
CA PRO A 79 -8.05 16.32 -0.96
C PRO A 79 -9.00 15.60 0.00
N LEU A 80 -8.49 14.76 0.91
CA LEU A 80 -9.29 14.01 1.89
C LEU A 80 -9.52 14.76 3.19
N TRP A 81 -8.83 15.88 3.39
CA TRP A 81 -8.84 16.57 4.67
C TRP A 81 -10.26 16.95 5.07
N ASN A 82 -10.60 16.66 6.31
CA ASN A 82 -11.82 17.10 6.95
C ASN A 82 -11.53 17.39 8.43
N MET A 83 -12.31 18.29 9.02
CA MET A 83 -12.11 18.76 10.40
C MET A 83 -12.09 17.63 11.45
N ARG A 84 -12.72 16.48 11.15
CA ARG A 84 -12.78 15.33 12.06
C ARG A 84 -11.64 14.33 11.85
N GLY A 85 -10.83 14.47 10.81
CA GLY A 85 -9.74 13.54 10.48
C GLY A 85 -10.21 12.13 10.10
N LEU A 86 -11.45 11.99 9.62
CA LEU A 86 -12.04 10.68 9.29
C LEU A 86 -11.81 10.29 7.83
N ALA A 87 -11.98 9.00 7.52
CA ALA A 87 -11.86 8.47 6.16
C ALA A 87 -10.49 8.76 5.50
N THR A 88 -9.43 8.85 6.31
CA THR A 88 -8.07 9.01 5.82
C THR A 88 -7.58 7.69 5.23
N ASN A 89 -7.69 7.54 3.91
CA ASN A 89 -7.28 6.36 3.18
C ASN A 89 -6.30 6.67 2.04
N SER A 90 -5.60 7.79 2.08
CA SER A 90 -4.51 8.08 1.13
C SER A 90 -3.40 7.02 1.22
N TRP A 91 -2.51 7.01 0.23
CA TRP A 91 -1.36 6.10 0.25
C TRP A 91 -0.58 6.27 1.55
N ASN A 92 -0.37 5.16 2.26
CA ASN A 92 0.49 5.19 3.42
C ASN A 92 1.93 5.38 2.93
N LYS A 93 2.64 6.34 3.52
CA LYS A 93 4.04 6.65 3.20
C LYS A 93 4.89 6.45 4.45
N ILE A 94 5.98 5.71 4.33
CA ILE A 94 6.96 5.50 5.40
C ILE A 94 8.35 5.85 4.88
N THR A 95 9.12 6.56 5.70
CA THR A 95 10.52 6.88 5.37
C THR A 95 11.41 6.08 6.31
N VAL A 96 12.33 5.32 5.71
CA VAL A 96 13.28 4.47 6.44
C VAL A 96 14.71 4.89 6.12
N LYS A 97 15.63 4.67 7.05
CA LYS A 97 17.06 4.86 6.83
C LYS A 97 17.65 3.59 6.25
N VAL A 98 18.44 3.73 5.19
CA VAL A 98 19.13 2.61 4.54
C VAL A 98 20.60 2.68 4.91
N ASP A 99 21.12 1.58 5.45
CA ASP A 99 22.54 1.49 5.80
C ASP A 99 23.43 1.57 4.54
N LYS A 100 24.69 1.96 4.71
CA LYS A 100 25.70 1.99 3.66
C LYS A 100 26.18 0.59 3.26
N GLU A 101 26.05 -0.39 4.16
CA GLU A 101 26.64 -1.73 4.02
C GLU A 101 25.77 -2.75 3.28
N TYR A 102 24.48 -2.45 3.04
CA TYR A 102 23.59 -3.21 2.15
C TYR A 102 23.68 -2.71 0.71
#